data_AF-Q75ET6-F1
#
_entry.id   AF-Q75ET6-F1
#
_cell.length_a   1.000
_cell.length_b   1.000
_cell.length_c   1.000
_cell.angle_alpha   90.00
_cell.angle_beta   90.00
_cell.angle_gamma   90.00
#
_symmetry.space_group_name_H-M   'P 1'
#
loop_
_entity.id
_entity.type
_entity.pdbx_description
1 polymer ?
#
loop_
_entity_poly.entity_id
_entity_poly.type
_entity_poly.pdbx_seq_one_letter_code
_entity_poly.pdbx_strand_id
1 'polypeptide(L)'
;MSFWKVATLWQMPLRPSILVQVRTATKRAAGSRTSMKDSAGRRLGPKKTEGQRVEVGQIIMRQRGTRFYPGENVGIGKDHTLFALEPGWVRYYLDPFHTGRKFVGVALYQDMRLPIEHFAPRVRRFGRQLLSGKEAETEEQALPRSVFLAKEKILERAQQRADAREQRRAEFGHILREELGLALDQDAEQLATEYLLRVQTNLKSGFNSADARFNAMYHMEVRMRNTPEKVGQMDLLKKTVASVDAATSFSNKFELGRHISEGERVAWREALHKDLAGLVIRTAEEKQRVVERLKEASKYLSLSEEIHLRRKFLKPVKPETEAVAEAAGKGTVTIKRFNYGTGKVDTIIREKKAFLAKL
;
A
#
# COMPACT_ATOMS: atom_id res chain seq x y z
N MET A 1 -35.19 51.03 27.55
CA MET A 1 -34.80 51.94 28.65
C MET A 1 -34.35 51.03 29.80
N SER A 2 -33.10 50.98 30.25
CA SER A 2 -32.25 52.06 30.79
C SER A 2 -32.79 52.66 32.09
N PHE A 3 -31.91 52.74 33.10
CA PHE A 3 -32.02 53.61 34.29
C PHE A 3 -33.04 53.13 35.36
N TRP A 4 -32.94 53.43 36.66
CA TRP A 4 -31.88 54.05 37.50
C TRP A 4 -32.09 53.62 38.98
N LYS A 5 -31.04 53.50 39.81
CA LYS A 5 -30.60 54.47 40.85
C LYS A 5 -31.69 55.08 41.78
N VAL A 6 -31.46 54.86 43.10
CA VAL A 6 -31.47 55.86 44.21
C VAL A 6 -32.80 56.50 44.65
N ALA A 7 -33.16 56.32 45.93
CA ALA A 7 -33.77 57.29 46.87
C ALA A 7 -33.94 56.63 48.27
N THR A 8 -33.17 56.99 49.31
CA THR A 8 -33.50 58.01 50.36
C THR A 8 -34.89 57.82 51.00
N LEU A 9 -35.06 57.24 52.20
CA LEU A 9 -34.57 57.62 53.55
C LEU A 9 -35.17 58.95 54.08
N TRP A 10 -36.23 58.88 54.89
CA TRP A 10 -36.66 59.86 55.93
C TRP A 10 -37.49 59.08 56.99
N GLN A 11 -36.96 58.86 58.21
CA GLN A 11 -37.26 59.56 59.48
C GLN A 11 -38.66 59.23 60.08
N MET A 12 -38.80 58.47 61.20
CA MET A 12 -38.47 58.74 62.63
C MET A 12 -39.59 59.49 63.40
N PRO A 13 -39.66 59.46 64.76
CA PRO A 13 -39.41 58.36 65.72
C PRO A 13 -40.45 58.34 66.89
N LEU A 14 -40.28 57.47 67.91
CA LEU A 14 -40.29 57.84 69.36
C LEU A 14 -39.96 56.63 70.28
N ARG A 15 -39.38 56.92 71.45
CA ARG A 15 -38.84 56.02 72.51
C ARG A 15 -39.85 55.85 73.68
N PRO A 16 -39.70 54.99 74.73
CA PRO A 16 -38.48 54.44 75.38
C PRO A 16 -38.58 52.92 75.75
N SER A 17 -37.83 52.36 76.71
CA SER A 17 -36.35 52.16 76.84
C SER A 17 -36.03 51.07 77.91
N ILE A 18 -34.78 50.55 77.95
CA ILE A 18 -34.16 49.72 79.04
C ILE A 18 -34.82 48.32 79.26
N LEU A 19 -34.18 47.16 79.21
CA LEU A 19 -32.79 46.72 79.41
C LEU A 19 -32.23 45.95 78.19
N VAL A 20 -30.91 46.00 77.97
CA VAL A 20 -30.24 45.31 76.85
C VAL A 20 -29.48 44.07 77.33
N GLN A 21 -29.80 42.90 76.76
CA GLN A 21 -28.87 41.78 76.65
C GLN A 21 -28.65 41.45 75.17
N VAL A 22 -27.45 41.75 74.65
CA VAL A 22 -27.06 41.38 73.28
C VAL A 22 -26.69 39.90 73.23
N ARG A 23 -27.34 39.12 72.37
CA ARG A 23 -26.77 37.86 71.85
C ARG A 23 -26.79 37.85 70.32
N THR A 24 -25.59 37.98 69.76
CA THR A 24 -25.29 37.90 68.33
C THR A 24 -25.16 36.44 67.89
N ALA A 25 -26.23 35.85 67.35
CA ALA A 25 -26.14 34.64 66.52
C ALA A 25 -27.36 34.52 65.59
N THR A 26 -27.15 34.74 64.29
CA THR A 26 -28.19 34.55 63.26
C THR A 26 -27.95 33.27 62.47
N LYS A 27 -28.98 32.44 62.31
CA LYS A 27 -29.02 31.40 61.27
C LYS A 27 -30.23 31.65 60.37
N ARG A 28 -29.93 32.04 59.13
CA ARG A 28 -30.91 32.20 58.04
C ARG A 28 -31.52 30.82 57.72
N ALA A 29 -32.83 30.79 57.49
CA ALA A 29 -33.63 29.63 57.11
C ALA A 29 -33.66 28.47 58.13
N ALA A 30 -34.85 28.21 58.70
CA ALA A 30 -35.16 26.90 59.23
C ALA A 30 -35.14 25.89 58.06
N GLY A 31 -34.21 24.94 58.07
CA GLY A 31 -34.15 23.87 57.08
C GLY A 31 -35.47 23.10 57.02
N SER A 32 -35.82 22.57 55.84
CA SER A 32 -37.10 21.88 55.61
C SER A 32 -37.37 20.83 56.69
N ARG A 33 -38.41 21.05 57.51
CA ARG A 33 -38.72 20.19 58.68
C ARG A 33 -39.07 18.74 58.33
N THR A 34 -39.30 18.42 57.04
CA THR A 34 -39.60 17.07 56.54
C THR A 34 -38.89 16.81 55.21
N SER A 35 -37.85 15.96 55.22
CA SER A 35 -37.12 15.53 54.03
C SER A 35 -37.73 14.26 53.42
N MET A 36 -38.98 14.34 52.96
CA MET A 36 -39.70 13.20 52.37
C MET A 36 -39.51 13.12 50.84
N LYS A 37 -38.26 13.01 50.40
CA LYS A 37 -37.87 12.89 48.98
C LYS A 37 -36.97 11.67 48.79
N ASP A 38 -37.50 10.64 48.12
CA ASP A 38 -36.71 9.51 47.61
C ASP A 38 -36.97 9.34 46.10
N SER A 39 -36.05 8.66 45.40
CA SER A 39 -36.12 8.43 43.97
C SER A 39 -36.64 7.04 43.64
N ALA A 40 -37.52 6.92 42.65
CA ALA A 40 -38.08 5.64 42.25
C ALA A 40 -37.02 4.59 41.88
N GLY A 41 -37.27 3.35 42.30
CA GLY A 41 -36.38 2.20 42.05
C GLY A 41 -36.03 2.00 40.58
N ARG A 42 -34.73 1.88 40.28
CA ARG A 42 -34.20 1.89 38.90
C ARG A 42 -34.28 0.56 38.14
N ARG A 43 -34.97 -0.45 38.70
CA ARG A 43 -35.21 -1.79 38.10
C ARG A 43 -33.93 -2.49 37.57
N LEU A 44 -32.81 -2.27 38.26
CA LEU A 44 -31.52 -2.93 38.00
C LEU A 44 -31.57 -4.43 38.31
N GLY A 45 -30.47 -5.15 38.09
CA GLY A 45 -30.36 -6.60 38.29
C GLY A 45 -30.43 -7.41 36.99
N PRO A 46 -30.34 -8.74 37.09
CA PRO A 46 -30.44 -9.64 35.94
C PRO A 46 -31.81 -9.51 35.26
N LYS A 47 -31.81 -9.79 33.96
CA LYS A 47 -32.97 -9.82 33.06
C LYS A 47 -33.07 -11.14 32.30
N LYS A 48 -31.97 -11.88 32.22
CA LYS A 48 -31.91 -13.29 31.84
C LYS A 48 -31.16 -14.07 32.92
N THR A 49 -31.55 -15.31 33.17
CA THR A 49 -30.92 -16.20 34.15
C THR A 49 -29.91 -17.14 33.50
N GLU A 50 -29.12 -17.83 34.33
CA GLU A 50 -28.30 -18.97 33.90
C GLU A 50 -29.12 -19.98 33.09
N GLY A 51 -28.56 -20.47 31.99
CA GLY A 51 -29.21 -21.46 31.14
C GLY A 51 -30.46 -20.95 30.40
N GLN A 52 -30.70 -19.64 30.32
CA GLN A 52 -31.82 -19.09 29.54
C GLN A 52 -31.42 -18.78 28.09
N ARG A 53 -32.29 -19.13 27.14
CA ARG A 53 -32.12 -18.77 25.72
C ARG A 53 -32.26 -17.26 25.49
N VAL A 54 -31.39 -16.74 24.62
CA VAL A 54 -31.33 -15.33 24.18
C VAL A 54 -31.19 -15.23 22.66
N GLU A 55 -31.50 -14.04 22.16
CA GLU A 55 -31.36 -13.61 20.76
C GLU A 55 -30.52 -12.33 20.71
N VAL A 56 -30.03 -11.95 19.52
CA VAL A 56 -29.22 -10.73 19.33
C VAL A 56 -29.91 -9.51 19.91
N GLY A 57 -29.18 -8.71 20.69
CA GLY A 57 -29.66 -7.47 21.30
C GLY A 57 -30.49 -7.65 22.58
N GLN A 58 -30.86 -8.87 22.97
CA GLN A 58 -31.59 -9.06 24.24
C GLN A 58 -30.72 -8.70 25.44
N ILE A 59 -31.27 -7.91 26.36
CA ILE A 59 -30.60 -7.47 27.60
C ILE A 59 -30.52 -8.64 28.58
N ILE A 60 -29.32 -8.89 29.10
CA ILE A 60 -29.02 -9.95 30.07
C ILE A 60 -28.92 -9.36 31.49
N MET A 61 -28.28 -8.21 31.67
CA MET A 61 -28.02 -7.60 32.98
C MET A 61 -28.09 -6.08 32.92
N ARG A 62 -28.86 -5.44 33.81
CA ARG A 62 -28.82 -3.97 34.02
C ARG A 62 -28.11 -3.64 35.33
N GLN A 63 -27.12 -2.76 35.30
CA GLN A 63 -26.26 -2.50 36.45
C GLN A 63 -25.83 -1.03 36.56
N ARG A 64 -25.01 -0.74 37.58
CA ARG A 64 -24.29 0.52 37.78
C ARG A 64 -22.83 0.14 38.07
N GLY A 65 -21.94 0.51 37.15
CA GLY A 65 -20.62 -0.12 37.04
C GLY A 65 -20.69 -1.59 36.61
N THR A 66 -19.53 -2.20 36.37
CA THR A 66 -19.38 -3.60 36.00
C THR A 66 -19.32 -4.51 37.23
N ARG A 67 -20.50 -4.83 37.80
CA ARG A 67 -20.61 -5.93 38.79
C ARG A 67 -20.42 -7.29 38.12
N PHE A 68 -20.91 -7.40 36.90
CA PHE A 68 -20.51 -8.42 35.95
C PHE A 68 -19.86 -7.77 34.72
N TYR A 69 -18.90 -8.47 34.15
CA TYR A 69 -18.16 -8.10 32.93
C TYR A 69 -18.74 -8.87 31.72
N PRO A 70 -18.65 -8.31 30.50
CA PRO A 70 -18.99 -9.03 29.28
C PRO A 70 -18.01 -10.19 29.08
N GLY A 71 -18.54 -11.40 28.94
CA GLY A 71 -17.81 -12.61 28.54
C GLY A 71 -17.96 -12.89 27.05
N GLU A 72 -17.84 -14.16 26.67
CA GLU A 72 -18.00 -14.58 25.28
C GLU A 72 -19.37 -14.21 24.72
N ASN A 73 -19.41 -13.71 23.47
CA ASN A 73 -20.64 -13.37 22.74
C ASN A 73 -21.58 -12.35 23.42
N VAL A 74 -21.05 -11.52 24.35
CA VAL A 74 -21.80 -10.49 25.08
C VAL A 74 -21.18 -9.11 24.87
N GLY A 75 -22.03 -8.13 24.57
CA GLY A 75 -21.67 -6.71 24.45
C GLY A 75 -21.98 -5.94 25.73
N ILE A 76 -21.36 -4.78 25.90
CA ILE A 76 -21.60 -3.84 27.00
C ILE A 76 -22.05 -2.47 26.46
N GLY A 77 -23.18 -1.99 26.95
CA GLY A 77 -23.74 -0.67 26.61
C GLY A 77 -23.20 0.46 27.48
N LYS A 78 -23.52 1.71 27.11
CA LYS A 78 -23.06 2.94 27.80
C LYS A 78 -23.35 2.99 29.31
N ASP A 79 -24.45 2.39 29.76
CA ASP A 79 -24.81 2.32 31.19
C ASP A 79 -24.31 1.05 31.90
N HIS A 80 -23.35 0.33 31.27
CA HIS A 80 -22.84 -0.99 31.66
C HIS A 80 -23.86 -2.14 31.54
N THR A 81 -24.99 -1.92 30.85
CA THR A 81 -25.93 -3.00 30.53
C THR A 81 -25.27 -4.05 29.64
N LEU A 82 -25.38 -5.33 30.01
CA LEU A 82 -24.89 -6.45 29.20
C LEU A 82 -26.01 -6.95 28.28
N PHE A 83 -25.68 -7.21 27.01
CA PHE A 83 -26.61 -7.70 25.98
C PHE A 83 -25.97 -8.77 25.09
N ALA A 84 -26.78 -9.67 24.55
CA ALA A 84 -26.28 -10.74 23.67
C ALA A 84 -25.87 -10.19 22.29
N LEU A 85 -24.69 -10.56 21.80
CA LEU A 85 -24.25 -10.31 20.41
C LEU A 85 -24.73 -11.42 19.45
N GLU A 86 -25.04 -12.58 20.00
CA GLU A 86 -25.35 -13.80 19.28
C GLU A 86 -26.51 -14.55 19.97
N PRO A 87 -27.43 -15.22 19.26
CA PRO A 87 -28.35 -16.16 19.86
C PRO A 87 -27.62 -17.37 20.46
N GLY A 88 -28.12 -17.83 21.60
CA GLY A 88 -27.53 -18.93 22.37
C GLY A 88 -28.11 -18.98 23.78
N TRP A 89 -27.30 -19.44 24.74
CA TRP A 89 -27.69 -19.71 26.12
C TRP A 89 -26.81 -18.92 27.09
N VAL A 90 -27.43 -18.16 28.00
CA VAL A 90 -26.70 -17.32 28.97
C VAL A 90 -25.94 -18.19 29.97
N ARG A 91 -24.64 -17.89 30.14
CA ARG A 91 -23.73 -18.54 31.10
C ARG A 91 -23.05 -17.50 31.99
N TYR A 92 -23.17 -17.66 33.30
CA TYR A 92 -22.48 -16.91 34.34
C TYR A 92 -21.26 -17.70 34.81
N TYR A 93 -20.06 -17.13 34.71
CA TYR A 93 -18.82 -17.85 35.00
C TYR A 93 -17.72 -16.98 35.61
N LEU A 94 -16.67 -17.63 36.10
CA LEU A 94 -15.41 -17.02 36.50
C LEU A 94 -14.35 -17.42 35.47
N ASP A 95 -13.54 -16.46 35.05
CA ASP A 95 -12.46 -16.68 34.09
C ASP A 95 -11.11 -16.69 34.84
N PRO A 96 -10.32 -17.77 34.75
CA PRO A 96 -8.98 -17.85 35.35
C PRO A 96 -8.04 -16.69 34.95
N PHE A 97 -8.18 -16.10 33.76
CA PHE A 97 -7.38 -14.95 33.32
C PHE A 97 -7.72 -13.65 34.06
N HIS A 98 -8.86 -13.61 34.74
CA HIS A 98 -9.46 -12.39 35.29
C HIS A 98 -9.96 -12.62 36.72
N THR A 99 -9.03 -12.95 37.61
CA THR A 99 -9.27 -13.15 39.04
C THR A 99 -10.01 -11.94 39.65
N GLY A 100 -10.96 -12.24 40.55
CA GLY A 100 -11.83 -11.23 41.17
C GLY A 100 -12.95 -10.66 40.28
N ARG A 101 -13.04 -11.03 39.00
CA ARG A 101 -14.13 -10.60 38.09
C ARG A 101 -15.14 -11.72 37.84
N LYS A 102 -16.41 -11.34 37.68
CA LYS A 102 -17.53 -12.23 37.32
C LYS A 102 -17.97 -11.93 35.90
N PHE A 103 -18.15 -12.95 35.08
CA PHE A 103 -18.48 -12.81 33.66
C PHE A 103 -19.90 -13.27 33.36
N VAL A 104 -20.50 -12.70 32.31
CA VAL A 104 -21.68 -13.25 31.65
C VAL A 104 -21.38 -13.38 30.18
N GLY A 105 -21.46 -14.60 29.66
CA GLY A 105 -21.34 -14.90 28.24
C GLY A 105 -22.62 -15.55 27.69
N VAL A 106 -22.60 -15.82 26.39
CA VAL A 106 -23.63 -16.58 25.68
C VAL A 106 -22.96 -17.76 24.97
N ALA A 107 -23.21 -18.96 25.47
CA ALA A 107 -22.79 -20.20 24.85
C ALA A 107 -23.64 -20.48 23.59
N LEU A 108 -23.01 -20.86 22.49
CA LEU A 108 -23.72 -21.05 21.21
C LEU A 108 -24.61 -22.31 21.21
N TYR A 109 -24.22 -23.31 21.98
CA TYR A 109 -24.98 -24.55 22.19
C TYR A 109 -25.39 -24.68 23.66
N GLN A 110 -26.44 -25.45 23.94
CA GLN A 110 -26.94 -25.61 25.30
C GLN A 110 -25.93 -26.32 26.21
N ASP A 111 -25.26 -27.35 25.70
CA ASP A 111 -24.32 -28.18 26.47
C ASP A 111 -22.93 -27.53 26.67
N MET A 112 -22.64 -26.47 25.89
CA MET A 112 -21.41 -25.72 25.99
C MET A 112 -21.33 -24.97 27.32
N ARG A 113 -20.21 -25.17 28.03
CA ARG A 113 -19.85 -24.48 29.26
C ARG A 113 -18.90 -23.33 28.93
N LEU A 114 -19.02 -22.24 29.68
CA LEU A 114 -18.06 -21.14 29.68
C LEU A 114 -17.35 -21.10 31.05
N PRO A 115 -16.06 -20.72 31.13
CA PRO A 115 -15.19 -20.34 30.01
C PRO A 115 -14.81 -21.53 29.13
N ILE A 116 -14.57 -21.30 27.84
CA ILE A 116 -13.98 -22.31 26.96
C ILE A 116 -12.49 -22.49 27.32
N GLU A 117 -11.93 -23.69 27.09
CA GLU A 117 -10.50 -23.94 27.19
C GLU A 117 -9.69 -22.97 26.31
N HIS A 118 -8.68 -22.29 26.88
CA HIS A 118 -8.00 -21.17 26.24
C HIS A 118 -7.40 -21.47 24.85
N PHE A 119 -6.86 -22.69 24.67
CA PHE A 119 -6.22 -23.12 23.43
C PHE A 119 -7.17 -23.87 22.48
N ALA A 120 -8.42 -24.13 22.88
CA ALA A 120 -9.41 -24.73 22.00
C ALA A 120 -9.84 -23.72 20.91
N PRO A 121 -10.20 -24.20 19.70
CA PRO A 121 -10.64 -23.31 18.63
C PRO A 121 -11.92 -22.58 19.03
N ARG A 122 -11.92 -21.24 18.93
CA ARG A 122 -13.09 -20.42 19.24
C ARG A 122 -14.29 -20.83 18.38
N VAL A 123 -15.34 -21.30 19.04
CA VAL A 123 -16.61 -21.62 18.37
C VAL A 123 -17.29 -20.32 17.94
N ARG A 124 -17.73 -20.24 16.69
CA ARG A 124 -18.32 -19.05 16.05
C ARG A 124 -19.52 -19.48 15.23
N ARG A 125 -20.61 -18.71 15.22
CA ARG A 125 -21.72 -18.92 14.28
C ARG A 125 -21.48 -18.11 13.00
N PHE A 126 -21.59 -18.73 11.83
CA PHE A 126 -21.47 -18.03 10.54
C PHE A 126 -22.59 -17.00 10.32
N GLY A 127 -23.82 -17.34 10.75
CA GLY A 127 -24.93 -16.38 10.86
C GLY A 127 -25.51 -15.89 9.53
N ARG A 128 -25.23 -16.58 8.42
CA ARG A 128 -25.73 -16.28 7.07
C ARG A 128 -26.20 -17.58 6.40
N GLN A 129 -27.10 -17.45 5.42
CA GLN A 129 -27.58 -18.55 4.59
C GLN A 129 -27.10 -18.37 3.15
N LEU A 130 -27.04 -19.47 2.39
CA LEU A 130 -26.81 -19.41 0.94
C LEU A 130 -28.10 -18.95 0.25
N LEU A 131 -28.02 -17.94 -0.62
CA LEU A 131 -29.13 -17.49 -1.45
C LEU A 131 -29.21 -18.34 -2.73
N SER A 132 -30.39 -18.43 -3.33
CA SER A 132 -30.61 -19.18 -4.57
C SER A 132 -31.56 -18.45 -5.53
N GLY A 133 -31.44 -18.74 -6.82
CA GLY A 133 -32.20 -18.06 -7.87
C GLY A 133 -31.98 -16.55 -7.88
N LYS A 134 -33.07 -15.79 -8.06
CA LYS A 134 -33.03 -14.33 -8.24
C LYS A 134 -32.39 -13.56 -7.08
N GLU A 135 -32.51 -14.06 -5.84
CA GLU A 135 -31.90 -13.40 -4.68
C GLU A 135 -30.37 -13.40 -4.77
N ALA A 136 -29.78 -14.49 -5.28
CA ALA A 136 -28.34 -14.58 -5.52
C ALA A 136 -27.91 -13.62 -6.64
N GLU A 137 -28.65 -13.56 -7.75
CA GLU A 137 -28.40 -12.62 -8.86
C GLU A 137 -28.42 -11.16 -8.38
N THR A 138 -29.36 -10.79 -7.49
CA THR A 138 -29.42 -9.43 -6.94
C THR A 138 -28.28 -9.11 -5.98
N GLU A 139 -27.82 -10.07 -5.17
CA GLU A 139 -26.68 -9.89 -4.27
C GLU A 139 -25.35 -9.80 -5.06
N GLU A 140 -25.19 -10.58 -6.13
CA GLU A 140 -24.02 -10.47 -7.03
C GLU A 140 -23.92 -9.11 -7.74
N GLN A 141 -25.07 -8.51 -8.08
CA GLN A 141 -25.12 -7.18 -8.68
C GLN A 141 -24.91 -6.04 -7.66
N ALA A 142 -25.09 -6.31 -6.36
CA ALA A 142 -24.99 -5.31 -5.29
C ALA A 142 -23.54 -4.94 -4.97
N LEU A 143 -23.06 -3.85 -5.57
CA LEU A 143 -21.71 -3.32 -5.35
C LEU A 143 -21.69 -2.19 -4.30
N PRO A 144 -20.68 -2.13 -3.41
CA PRO A 144 -20.47 -0.96 -2.55
C PRO A 144 -20.32 0.33 -3.37
N ARG A 145 -20.87 1.45 -2.90
CA ARG A 145 -20.86 2.75 -3.62
C ARG A 145 -19.47 3.16 -4.12
N SER A 146 -18.42 2.91 -3.34
CA SER A 146 -17.02 3.19 -3.72
C SER A 146 -16.53 2.34 -4.90
N VAL A 147 -16.95 1.07 -4.97
CA VAL A 147 -16.63 0.15 -6.06
C VAL A 147 -17.43 0.51 -7.31
N PHE A 148 -18.73 0.81 -7.17
CA PHE A 148 -19.58 1.25 -8.28
C PHE A 148 -19.00 2.50 -8.98
N LEU A 149 -18.69 3.55 -8.21
CA LEU A 149 -18.11 4.80 -8.75
C LEU A 149 -16.71 4.62 -9.38
N ALA A 150 -15.98 3.57 -9.02
CA ALA A 150 -14.66 3.28 -9.57
C ALA A 150 -14.69 2.30 -10.76
N LYS A 151 -15.80 1.58 -10.97
CA LYS A 151 -15.93 0.44 -11.89
C LYS A 151 -15.51 0.77 -13.32
N GLU A 152 -16.12 1.80 -13.91
CA GLU A 152 -15.89 2.19 -15.31
C GLU A 152 -14.42 2.56 -15.56
N LYS A 153 -13.85 3.39 -14.68
CA LYS A 153 -12.43 3.79 -14.75
C LYS A 153 -11.45 2.62 -14.55
N ILE A 154 -11.84 1.59 -13.80
CA ILE A 154 -11.03 0.36 -13.65
C ILE A 154 -11.12 -0.49 -14.92
N LEU A 155 -12.30 -0.58 -15.55
CA LEU A 155 -12.52 -1.30 -16.81
C LEU A 155 -11.79 -0.63 -17.99
N GLU A 156 -11.88 0.69 -18.13
CA GLU A 156 -11.14 1.49 -19.13
C GLU A 156 -9.63 1.24 -19.00
N ARG A 157 -9.09 1.31 -17.78
CA ARG A 157 -7.69 0.97 -17.49
C ARG A 157 -7.36 -0.51 -17.69
N ALA A 158 -8.34 -1.42 -17.68
CA ALA A 158 -8.12 -2.83 -18.02
C ALA A 158 -8.04 -3.03 -19.53
N GLN A 159 -8.90 -2.34 -20.31
CA GLN A 159 -8.88 -2.29 -21.78
C GLN A 159 -7.56 -1.69 -22.30
N GLN A 160 -7.18 -0.49 -21.84
CA GLN A 160 -5.89 0.13 -22.20
C GLN A 160 -4.67 -0.78 -21.94
N ARG A 161 -4.72 -1.62 -20.89
CA ARG A 161 -3.70 -2.62 -20.59
C ARG A 161 -3.81 -3.89 -21.44
N ALA A 162 -4.96 -4.21 -22.00
CA ALA A 162 -5.12 -5.27 -23.00
C ALA A 162 -4.57 -4.81 -24.35
N ASP A 163 -4.97 -3.61 -24.81
CA ASP A 163 -4.54 -3.01 -26.08
C ASP A 163 -3.01 -2.89 -26.14
N ALA A 164 -2.38 -2.36 -25.09
CA ALA A 164 -0.93 -2.25 -24.99
C ALA A 164 -0.20 -3.61 -24.93
N ARG A 165 -0.88 -4.70 -24.51
CA ARG A 165 -0.32 -6.06 -24.58
C ARG A 165 -0.41 -6.63 -25.99
N GLU A 166 -1.54 -6.45 -26.67
CA GLU A 166 -1.71 -6.93 -28.05
C GLU A 166 -0.78 -6.17 -29.01
N GLN A 167 -0.59 -4.86 -28.84
CA GLN A 167 0.45 -4.10 -29.54
C GLN A 167 1.84 -4.71 -29.29
N ARG A 168 2.19 -5.01 -28.03
CA ARG A 168 3.50 -5.60 -27.71
C ARG A 168 3.66 -7.04 -28.21
N ARG A 169 2.58 -7.82 -28.33
CA ARG A 169 2.59 -9.14 -28.98
C ARG A 169 2.83 -9.02 -30.48
N ALA A 170 2.17 -8.08 -31.15
CA ALA A 170 2.37 -7.82 -32.58
C ALA A 170 3.82 -7.37 -32.87
N GLU A 171 4.39 -6.49 -32.03
CA GLU A 171 5.81 -6.12 -32.10
C GLU A 171 6.74 -7.34 -31.95
N PHE A 172 6.46 -8.24 -31.00
CA PHE A 172 7.27 -9.46 -30.85
C PHE A 172 7.11 -10.43 -32.03
N GLY A 173 5.91 -10.60 -32.59
CA GLY A 173 5.68 -11.42 -33.79
C GLY A 173 6.47 -10.89 -34.99
N HIS A 174 6.44 -9.57 -35.21
CA HIS A 174 7.26 -8.89 -36.22
C HIS A 174 8.77 -9.16 -36.03
N ILE A 175 9.31 -8.99 -34.81
CA ILE A 175 10.74 -9.22 -34.54
C ILE A 175 11.11 -10.70 -34.74
N LEU A 176 10.26 -11.65 -34.31
CA LEU A 176 10.51 -13.09 -34.50
C LEU A 176 10.56 -13.47 -35.99
N ARG A 177 9.67 -12.92 -36.82
CA ARG A 177 9.59 -13.23 -38.25
C ARG A 177 10.63 -12.49 -39.09
N GLU A 178 10.74 -11.17 -38.95
CA GLU A 178 11.54 -10.33 -39.84
C GLU A 178 13.01 -10.18 -39.39
N GLU A 179 13.26 -9.96 -38.10
CA GLU A 179 14.63 -9.73 -37.61
C GLU A 179 15.39 -11.02 -37.31
N LEU A 180 14.68 -12.06 -36.86
CA LEU A 180 15.27 -13.32 -36.40
C LEU A 180 15.03 -14.51 -37.34
N GLY A 181 14.13 -14.39 -38.32
CA GLY A 181 13.86 -15.45 -39.30
C GLY A 181 13.34 -16.77 -38.71
N LEU A 182 12.69 -16.72 -37.54
CA LEU A 182 12.18 -17.92 -36.87
C LEU A 182 10.92 -18.43 -37.57
N ALA A 183 11.07 -19.53 -38.31
CA ALA A 183 9.96 -20.24 -38.93
C ALA A 183 9.09 -20.94 -37.86
N LEU A 184 8.13 -20.20 -37.31
CA LEU A 184 7.09 -20.70 -36.40
C LEU A 184 5.74 -20.76 -37.14
N ASP A 185 4.97 -21.81 -36.87
CA ASP A 185 3.56 -21.90 -37.27
C ASP A 185 2.70 -20.86 -36.50
N GLN A 186 1.49 -20.56 -36.98
CA GLN A 186 0.62 -19.51 -36.40
C GLN A 186 0.31 -19.75 -34.91
N ASP A 187 -0.02 -20.99 -34.53
CA ASP A 187 -0.24 -21.36 -33.14
C ASP A 187 1.04 -21.23 -32.29
N ALA A 188 2.19 -21.57 -32.89
CA ALA A 188 3.50 -21.43 -32.25
C ALA A 188 3.90 -19.97 -32.05
N GLU A 189 3.62 -19.09 -33.02
CA GLU A 189 3.83 -17.63 -32.92
C GLU A 189 2.94 -17.01 -31.83
N GLN A 190 1.68 -17.43 -31.74
CA GLN A 190 0.77 -16.96 -30.68
C GLN A 190 1.24 -17.34 -29.28
N LEU A 191 1.74 -18.58 -29.09
CA LEU A 191 2.33 -19.03 -27.83
C LEU A 191 3.66 -18.31 -27.53
N ALA A 192 4.52 -18.16 -28.53
CA ALA A 192 5.81 -17.46 -28.39
C ALA A 192 5.63 -15.99 -27.98
N THR A 193 4.70 -15.26 -28.60
CA THR A 193 4.44 -13.85 -28.28
C THR A 193 3.84 -13.67 -26.88
N GLU A 194 2.94 -14.55 -26.44
CA GLU A 194 2.42 -14.53 -25.06
C GLU A 194 3.53 -14.89 -24.04
N TYR A 195 4.38 -15.88 -24.36
CA TYR A 195 5.53 -16.27 -23.53
C TYR A 195 6.49 -15.09 -23.34
N LEU A 196 6.92 -14.47 -24.44
CA LEU A 196 7.82 -13.32 -24.43
C LEU A 196 7.25 -12.12 -23.66
N LEU A 197 5.95 -11.86 -23.78
CA LEU A 197 5.27 -10.83 -22.99
C LEU A 197 5.32 -11.14 -21.49
N ARG A 198 5.16 -12.42 -21.11
CA ARG A 198 5.28 -12.85 -19.71
C ARG A 198 6.73 -12.76 -19.20
N VAL A 199 7.72 -13.15 -19.99
CA VAL A 199 9.15 -12.99 -19.67
C VAL A 199 9.49 -11.50 -19.51
N GLN A 200 9.08 -10.64 -20.44
CA GLN A 200 9.29 -9.19 -20.35
C GLN A 200 8.65 -8.59 -19.08
N THR A 201 7.47 -9.07 -18.70
CA THR A 201 6.78 -8.66 -17.46
C THR A 201 7.60 -9.07 -16.24
N ASN A 202 8.07 -10.32 -16.18
CA ASN A 202 8.87 -10.83 -15.07
C ASN A 202 10.22 -10.08 -14.94
N LEU A 203 10.89 -9.79 -16.06
CA LEU A 203 12.11 -8.97 -16.08
C LEU A 203 11.86 -7.55 -15.55
N LYS A 204 10.75 -6.91 -15.97
CA LYS A 204 10.32 -5.60 -15.44
C LYS A 204 9.97 -5.63 -13.95
N SER A 205 9.53 -6.79 -13.42
CA SER A 205 9.29 -7.01 -12.00
C SER A 205 10.56 -7.28 -11.17
N GLY A 206 11.74 -7.40 -11.79
CA GLY A 206 13.02 -7.58 -11.10
C GLY A 206 13.45 -9.04 -10.88
N PHE A 207 12.84 -10.01 -11.57
CA PHE A 207 13.36 -11.38 -11.58
C PHE A 207 14.64 -11.49 -12.42
N ASN A 208 15.54 -12.41 -12.04
CA ASN A 208 16.67 -12.79 -12.89
C ASN A 208 16.16 -13.41 -14.20
N SER A 209 16.96 -13.35 -15.27
CA SER A 209 16.61 -13.84 -16.61
C SER A 209 16.19 -15.32 -16.64
N ALA A 210 16.89 -16.20 -15.92
CA ALA A 210 16.53 -17.62 -15.81
C ALA A 210 15.18 -17.81 -15.10
N ASP A 211 15.01 -17.21 -13.92
CA ASP A 211 13.76 -17.29 -13.14
C ASP A 211 12.58 -16.66 -13.89
N ALA A 212 12.82 -15.57 -14.63
CA ALA A 212 11.82 -14.89 -15.45
C ALA A 212 11.29 -15.79 -16.58
N ARG A 213 12.18 -16.55 -17.23
CA ARG A 213 11.85 -17.58 -18.23
C ARG A 213 11.08 -18.75 -17.61
N PHE A 214 11.62 -19.33 -16.55
CA PHE A 214 10.98 -20.43 -15.81
C PHE A 214 9.57 -20.07 -15.32
N ASN A 215 9.40 -18.91 -14.67
CA ASN A 215 8.11 -18.44 -14.17
C ASN A 215 7.11 -18.10 -15.29
N ALA A 216 7.60 -17.72 -16.48
CA ALA A 216 6.75 -17.52 -17.65
C ALA A 216 6.23 -18.84 -18.21
N MET A 217 7.14 -19.81 -18.40
CA MET A 217 6.83 -21.17 -18.86
C MET A 217 5.84 -21.87 -17.91
N TYR A 218 6.15 -21.91 -16.61
CA TYR A 218 5.32 -22.54 -15.59
C TYR A 218 3.90 -21.95 -15.53
N HIS A 219 3.76 -20.63 -15.62
CA HIS A 219 2.46 -19.97 -15.68
C HIS A 219 1.63 -20.42 -16.90
N MET A 220 2.26 -20.64 -18.06
CA MET A 220 1.58 -21.15 -19.25
C MET A 220 1.22 -22.63 -19.11
N GLU A 221 2.10 -23.46 -18.55
CA GLU A 221 1.77 -24.87 -18.27
C GLU A 221 0.55 -24.99 -17.35
N VAL A 222 0.50 -24.21 -16.26
CA VAL A 222 -0.65 -24.21 -15.34
C VAL A 222 -1.94 -23.74 -16.05
N ARG A 223 -1.86 -22.71 -16.90
CA ARG A 223 -3.01 -22.25 -17.69
C ARG A 223 -3.51 -23.35 -18.65
N MET A 224 -2.61 -24.06 -19.32
CA MET A 224 -2.97 -25.17 -20.21
C MET A 224 -3.57 -26.36 -19.45
N ARG A 225 -3.02 -26.73 -18.28
CA ARG A 225 -3.60 -27.81 -17.44
C ARG A 225 -5.01 -27.50 -16.96
N ASN A 226 -5.31 -26.23 -16.70
CA ASN A 226 -6.64 -25.76 -16.30
C ASN A 226 -7.62 -25.57 -17.48
N THR A 227 -7.17 -25.74 -18.73
CA THR A 227 -7.97 -25.56 -19.95
C THR A 227 -7.96 -26.87 -20.75
N PRO A 228 -8.97 -27.77 -20.61
CA PRO A 228 -8.88 -29.15 -21.09
C PRO A 228 -8.57 -29.27 -22.59
N GLU A 229 -9.08 -28.35 -23.40
CA GLU A 229 -8.83 -28.24 -24.85
C GLU A 229 -7.34 -28.06 -25.20
N LYS A 230 -6.55 -27.44 -24.32
CA LYS A 230 -5.15 -27.07 -24.58
C LYS A 230 -4.14 -28.06 -24.02
N VAL A 231 -4.57 -29.14 -23.36
CA VAL A 231 -3.65 -30.14 -22.76
C VAL A 231 -2.74 -30.77 -23.83
N GLY A 232 -3.25 -31.01 -25.05
CA GLY A 232 -2.46 -31.51 -26.18
C GLY A 232 -1.41 -30.52 -26.73
N GLN A 233 -1.51 -29.23 -26.40
CA GLN A 233 -0.54 -28.20 -26.83
C GLN A 233 0.68 -28.10 -25.91
N MET A 234 0.77 -28.89 -24.84
CA MET A 234 1.88 -28.81 -23.86
C MET A 234 3.25 -29.09 -24.49
N ASP A 235 3.35 -30.08 -25.38
CA ASP A 235 4.61 -30.42 -26.05
C ASP A 235 4.98 -29.41 -27.14
N LEU A 236 3.97 -28.81 -27.78
CA LEU A 236 4.17 -27.68 -28.69
C LEU A 236 4.74 -26.49 -27.90
N LEU A 237 4.13 -26.11 -26.77
CA LEU A 237 4.63 -25.05 -25.88
C LEU A 237 6.09 -25.27 -25.47
N LYS A 238 6.45 -26.49 -25.03
CA LYS A 238 7.83 -26.79 -24.62
C LYS A 238 8.83 -26.64 -25.78
N LYS A 239 8.47 -27.11 -26.98
CA LYS A 239 9.29 -26.97 -28.18
C LYS A 239 9.44 -25.49 -28.60
N THR A 240 8.34 -24.72 -28.61
CA THR A 240 8.37 -23.30 -28.99
C THR A 240 9.18 -22.48 -27.99
N VAL A 241 8.98 -22.65 -26.68
CA VAL A 241 9.76 -21.97 -25.65
C VAL A 241 11.25 -22.30 -25.78
N ALA A 242 11.63 -23.57 -25.99
CA ALA A 242 13.02 -23.95 -26.21
C ALA A 242 13.65 -23.26 -27.44
N SER A 243 12.92 -23.20 -28.57
CA SER A 243 13.39 -22.51 -29.77
C SER A 243 13.51 -20.99 -29.58
N VAL A 244 12.56 -20.37 -28.87
CA VAL A 244 12.53 -18.93 -28.59
C VAL A 244 13.63 -18.55 -27.60
N ASP A 245 13.86 -19.32 -26.55
CA ASP A 245 14.89 -19.03 -25.54
C ASP A 245 16.32 -19.17 -26.08
N ALA A 246 16.53 -20.07 -27.05
CA ALA A 246 17.78 -20.26 -27.78
C ALA A 246 18.05 -19.15 -28.81
N ALA A 247 17.01 -18.61 -29.45
CA ALA A 247 17.16 -17.61 -30.51
C ALA A 247 17.03 -16.15 -30.02
N THR A 248 16.37 -15.91 -28.88
CA THR A 248 16.09 -14.55 -28.37
C THR A 248 16.80 -14.22 -27.07
N SER A 249 17.04 -12.92 -26.85
CA SER A 249 17.28 -12.35 -25.52
C SER A 249 16.72 -10.92 -25.40
N PHE A 250 16.45 -10.47 -24.18
CA PHE A 250 16.00 -9.10 -23.93
C PHE A 250 17.18 -8.16 -23.61
N SER A 251 17.14 -6.96 -24.19
CA SER A 251 18.05 -5.85 -23.86
C SER A 251 17.79 -5.31 -22.45
N ASN A 252 18.70 -4.48 -21.93
CA ASN A 252 18.51 -3.80 -20.64
C ASN A 252 17.34 -2.80 -20.61
N LYS A 253 16.76 -2.47 -21.77
CA LYS A 253 15.54 -1.66 -21.96
C LYS A 253 14.29 -2.52 -22.21
N PHE A 254 14.41 -3.85 -22.10
CA PHE A 254 13.35 -4.82 -22.37
C PHE A 254 12.87 -4.84 -23.84
N GLU A 255 13.74 -4.45 -24.78
CA GLU A 255 13.56 -4.69 -26.21
C GLU A 255 13.98 -6.13 -26.52
N LEU A 256 13.30 -6.79 -27.46
CA LEU A 256 13.65 -8.14 -27.90
C LEU A 256 14.75 -8.04 -28.95
N GLY A 257 15.69 -8.98 -28.97
CA GLY A 257 16.67 -9.14 -30.03
C GLY A 257 17.26 -10.54 -30.03
N ARG A 258 18.33 -10.76 -30.82
CA ARG A 258 18.99 -12.07 -30.89
C ARG A 258 19.50 -12.54 -29.52
N HIS A 259 19.63 -13.84 -29.37
CA HIS A 259 20.34 -14.42 -28.24
C HIS A 259 21.81 -13.98 -28.26
N ILE A 260 22.34 -13.70 -27.08
CA ILE A 260 23.74 -13.34 -26.86
C ILE A 260 24.19 -14.16 -25.66
N SER A 261 25.15 -15.06 -25.87
CA SER A 261 25.67 -15.93 -24.82
C SER A 261 26.41 -15.13 -23.75
N GLU A 262 26.57 -15.68 -22.55
CA GLU A 262 27.29 -15.00 -21.48
C GLU A 262 28.76 -14.70 -21.87
N GLY A 263 29.41 -15.62 -22.58
CA GLY A 263 30.75 -15.41 -23.14
C GLY A 263 30.81 -14.26 -24.16
N GLU A 264 29.84 -14.16 -25.08
CA GLU A 264 29.72 -13.01 -26.00
C GLU A 264 29.53 -11.69 -25.24
N ARG A 265 28.67 -11.67 -24.22
CA ARG A 265 28.43 -10.46 -23.40
C ARG A 265 29.70 -9.99 -22.69
N VAL A 266 30.47 -10.89 -22.10
CA VAL A 266 31.75 -10.56 -21.44
C VAL A 266 32.75 -10.03 -22.47
N ALA A 267 32.92 -10.72 -23.60
CA ALA A 267 33.86 -10.30 -24.64
C ALA A 267 33.52 -8.91 -25.21
N TRP A 268 32.24 -8.61 -25.50
CA TRP A 268 31.84 -7.29 -25.98
C TRP A 268 31.90 -6.21 -24.89
N ARG A 269 31.64 -6.56 -23.62
CA ARG A 269 31.84 -5.66 -22.48
C ARG A 269 33.31 -5.27 -22.38
N GLU A 270 34.24 -6.22 -22.46
CA GLU A 270 35.68 -5.95 -22.42
C GLU A 270 36.16 -5.13 -23.63
N ALA A 271 35.69 -5.48 -24.84
CA ALA A 271 35.97 -4.70 -26.05
C ALA A 271 35.50 -3.24 -25.91
N LEU A 272 34.29 -3.00 -25.40
CA LEU A 272 33.77 -1.66 -25.13
C LEU A 272 34.62 -0.90 -24.11
N HIS A 273 35.09 -1.56 -23.05
CA HIS A 273 35.98 -0.93 -22.07
C HIS A 273 37.33 -0.56 -22.69
N LYS A 274 37.91 -1.43 -23.53
CA LYS A 274 39.16 -1.18 -24.26
C LYS A 274 39.02 -0.02 -25.24
N ASP A 275 37.94 0.01 -26.02
CA ASP A 275 37.63 1.10 -26.96
C ASP A 275 37.50 2.46 -26.26
N LEU A 276 36.80 2.50 -25.11
CA LEU A 276 36.56 3.74 -24.38
C LEU A 276 37.76 4.21 -23.56
N ALA A 277 38.63 3.30 -23.07
CA ALA A 277 39.74 3.64 -22.18
C ALA A 277 40.74 4.65 -22.77
N GLY A 278 40.93 4.67 -24.09
CA GLY A 278 41.83 5.60 -24.79
C GLY A 278 41.17 6.88 -25.32
N LEU A 279 39.84 7.02 -25.26
CA LEU A 279 39.12 8.12 -25.92
C LEU A 279 38.98 9.35 -25.03
N VAL A 280 39.75 10.40 -25.34
CA VAL A 280 39.62 11.73 -24.72
C VAL A 280 38.86 12.65 -25.69
N ILE A 281 37.59 12.95 -25.38
CA ILE A 281 36.72 13.78 -26.23
C ILE A 281 37.26 15.22 -26.29
N ARG A 282 37.85 15.65 -27.41
CA ARG A 282 38.29 17.03 -27.71
C ARG A 282 37.45 17.66 -28.83
N THR A 283 36.98 16.87 -29.80
CA THR A 283 36.17 17.30 -30.93
C THR A 283 34.72 16.81 -30.86
N ALA A 284 33.85 17.36 -31.70
CA ALA A 284 32.49 16.89 -31.90
C ALA A 284 32.43 15.46 -32.46
N GLU A 285 33.39 15.10 -33.32
CA GLU A 285 33.53 13.76 -33.92
C GLU A 285 33.86 12.70 -32.86
N GLU A 286 34.79 12.98 -31.95
CA GLU A 286 35.13 12.07 -30.85
C GLU A 286 33.94 11.90 -29.87
N LYS A 287 33.18 12.97 -29.64
CA LYS A 287 31.91 12.91 -28.89
C LYS A 287 30.90 12.00 -29.59
N GLN A 288 30.70 12.15 -30.90
CA GLN A 288 29.79 11.31 -31.69
C GLN A 288 30.24 9.84 -31.65
N ARG A 289 31.52 9.56 -31.88
CA ARG A 289 32.11 8.21 -31.80
C ARG A 289 31.86 7.52 -30.45
N VAL A 290 31.97 8.24 -29.33
CA VAL A 290 31.64 7.69 -28.00
C VAL A 290 30.14 7.44 -27.85
N VAL A 291 29.29 8.33 -28.35
CA VAL A 291 27.82 8.16 -28.33
C VAL A 291 27.38 6.96 -29.17
N GLU A 292 27.97 6.77 -30.34
CA GLU A 292 27.74 5.64 -31.25
C GLU A 292 28.15 4.31 -30.62
N ARG A 293 29.37 4.22 -30.07
CA ARG A 293 29.84 3.02 -29.35
C ARG A 293 28.94 2.67 -28.16
N LEU A 294 28.41 3.68 -27.47
CA LEU A 294 27.45 3.50 -26.38
C LEU A 294 25.99 3.30 -26.85
N LYS A 295 25.67 3.37 -28.15
CA LYS A 295 24.30 3.14 -28.66
C LYS A 295 23.91 1.67 -28.51
N GLU A 296 24.83 0.76 -28.82
CA GLU A 296 24.58 -0.69 -28.80
C GLU A 296 24.78 -1.34 -27.42
N ALA A 297 25.42 -0.64 -26.47
CA ALA A 297 25.73 -1.15 -25.12
C ALA A 297 24.51 -1.77 -24.42
N SER A 298 23.30 -1.24 -24.67
CA SER A 298 22.05 -1.76 -24.11
C SER A 298 21.73 -3.23 -24.42
N LYS A 299 22.33 -3.81 -25.47
CA LYS A 299 22.15 -5.22 -25.85
C LYS A 299 22.89 -6.20 -24.93
N TYR A 300 24.01 -5.79 -24.31
CA TYR A 300 24.92 -6.70 -23.59
C TYR A 300 25.40 -6.20 -22.21
N LEU A 301 25.22 -4.92 -21.87
CA LEU A 301 25.45 -4.38 -20.52
C LEU A 301 24.14 -4.34 -19.71
N SER A 302 24.26 -4.50 -18.40
CA SER A 302 23.17 -4.14 -17.48
C SER A 302 22.89 -2.63 -17.53
N LEU A 303 21.68 -2.22 -17.12
CA LEU A 303 21.29 -0.82 -17.08
C LEU A 303 22.20 0.01 -16.15
N SER A 304 22.66 -0.57 -15.04
CA SER A 304 23.58 0.07 -14.09
C SER A 304 24.95 0.34 -14.73
N GLU A 305 25.50 -0.64 -15.45
CA GLU A 305 26.78 -0.50 -16.16
C GLU A 305 26.70 0.54 -17.29
N GLU A 306 25.63 0.54 -18.09
CA GLU A 306 25.43 1.54 -19.15
C GLU A 306 25.39 2.97 -18.55
N ILE A 307 24.65 3.16 -17.45
CA ILE A 307 24.58 4.45 -16.74
C ILE A 307 25.96 4.84 -16.19
N HIS A 308 26.72 3.90 -15.64
CA HIS A 308 28.07 4.16 -15.13
C HIS A 308 29.02 4.62 -16.25
N LEU A 309 29.08 3.89 -17.38
CA LEU A 309 29.93 4.26 -18.51
C LEU A 309 29.53 5.61 -19.11
N ARG A 310 28.24 5.87 -19.30
CA ARG A 310 27.74 7.18 -19.76
C ARG A 310 28.20 8.31 -18.82
N ARG A 311 28.07 8.14 -17.50
CA ARG A 311 28.55 9.12 -16.50
C ARG A 311 30.07 9.29 -16.50
N LYS A 312 30.84 8.23 -16.77
CA LYS A 312 32.31 8.24 -16.77
C LYS A 312 32.88 8.99 -17.98
N PHE A 313 32.37 8.71 -19.18
CA PHE A 313 32.92 9.22 -20.45
C PHE A 313 32.19 10.46 -20.99
N LEU A 314 30.87 10.54 -20.86
CA LEU A 314 30.05 11.68 -21.31
C LEU A 314 29.78 12.67 -20.16
N LYS A 315 30.85 13.13 -19.50
CA LYS A 315 30.75 14.16 -18.44
C LYS A 315 30.26 15.48 -19.05
N PRO A 316 29.31 16.20 -18.42
CA PRO A 316 28.77 17.45 -18.98
C PRO A 316 29.82 18.56 -19.11
N VAL A 317 30.83 18.56 -18.25
CA VAL A 317 32.00 19.45 -18.28
C VAL A 317 33.26 18.66 -17.97
N LYS A 318 34.36 18.96 -18.67
CA LYS A 318 35.69 18.40 -18.43
C LYS A 318 36.29 18.79 -17.06
N PRO A 319 37.28 18.06 -16.53
CA PRO A 319 38.11 18.55 -15.43
C PRO A 319 38.81 19.87 -15.78
N GLU A 320 39.23 20.63 -14.76
CA GLU A 320 39.92 21.92 -14.95
C GLU A 320 41.30 21.75 -15.62
N THR A 321 41.95 20.60 -15.45
CA THR A 321 43.27 20.25 -15.99
C THR A 321 43.37 20.27 -17.53
N GLU A 322 42.26 20.20 -18.27
CA GLU A 322 42.28 20.07 -19.74
C GLU A 322 41.83 21.33 -20.50
N ALA A 323 41.14 22.29 -19.85
CA ALA A 323 40.43 23.36 -20.55
C ALA A 323 40.10 24.56 -19.64
N VAL A 324 41.14 25.15 -19.06
CA VAL A 324 41.15 26.48 -18.45
C VAL A 324 41.84 27.42 -19.43
N ALA A 325 41.26 28.61 -19.64
CA ALA A 325 41.82 29.65 -20.49
C ALA A 325 42.46 30.74 -19.63
N GLU A 326 43.57 31.32 -20.09
CA GLU A 326 44.32 32.35 -19.34
C GLU A 326 43.55 33.67 -19.21
N ALA A 327 42.77 34.05 -20.24
CA ALA A 327 42.03 35.30 -20.30
C ALA A 327 40.60 35.11 -20.80
N ALA A 328 39.71 36.02 -20.42
CA ALA A 328 38.30 35.99 -20.82
C ALA A 328 38.12 36.52 -22.25
N GLY A 329 37.32 35.83 -23.06
CA GLY A 329 37.03 36.24 -24.44
C GLY A 329 35.76 35.61 -25.00
N LYS A 330 35.46 35.87 -26.28
CA LYS A 330 34.23 35.38 -26.95
C LYS A 330 34.09 33.85 -26.93
N GLY A 331 35.20 33.12 -26.78
CA GLY A 331 35.28 31.66 -26.69
C GLY A 331 35.19 31.07 -25.29
N THR A 332 35.10 31.86 -24.22
CA THR A 332 35.17 31.37 -22.82
C THR A 332 33.84 31.46 -22.06
N VAL A 333 33.83 30.88 -20.86
CA VAL A 333 32.77 30.98 -19.84
C VAL A 333 33.45 31.18 -18.49
N THR A 334 33.11 32.24 -17.78
CA THR A 334 33.64 32.52 -16.44
C THR A 334 32.76 31.86 -15.38
N ILE A 335 33.35 31.06 -14.51
CA ILE A 335 32.71 30.41 -13.36
C ILE A 335 33.37 30.94 -12.10
N LYS A 336 32.59 31.23 -11.05
CA LYS A 336 33.12 31.58 -9.72
C LYS A 336 32.88 30.42 -8.76
N ARG A 337 33.88 30.05 -7.97
CA ARG A 337 33.74 29.08 -6.87
C ARG A 337 34.35 29.62 -5.58
N PHE A 338 33.86 29.17 -4.43
CA PHE A 338 34.55 29.43 -3.17
C PHE A 338 35.67 28.41 -2.97
N ASN A 339 36.86 28.86 -2.58
CA ASN A 339 38.01 28.02 -2.29
C ASN A 339 38.28 28.05 -0.78
N TYR A 340 37.97 26.94 -0.11
CA TYR A 340 38.13 26.81 1.34
C TYR A 340 39.59 26.82 1.81
N GLY A 341 40.56 26.50 0.94
CA GLY A 341 41.99 26.56 1.28
C GLY A 341 42.55 27.98 1.33
N THR A 342 42.00 28.90 0.52
CA THR A 342 42.42 30.32 0.49
C THR A 342 41.44 31.26 1.20
N GLY A 343 40.24 30.79 1.53
CA GLY A 343 39.15 31.61 2.08
C GLY A 343 38.58 32.63 1.08
N LYS A 344 38.83 32.46 -0.23
CA LYS A 344 38.51 33.45 -1.28
C LYS A 344 37.61 32.86 -2.36
N VAL A 345 36.99 33.75 -3.14
CA VAL A 345 36.25 33.37 -4.35
C VAL A 345 37.21 33.32 -5.53
N ASP A 346 37.52 32.11 -6.00
CA ASP A 346 38.29 31.89 -7.21
C ASP A 346 37.41 32.17 -8.44
N THR A 347 37.96 32.90 -9.41
CA THR A 347 37.34 33.14 -10.72
C THR A 347 38.05 32.30 -11.77
N ILE A 348 37.37 31.28 -12.30
CA ILE A 348 37.91 30.30 -13.23
C ILE A 348 37.35 30.58 -14.62
N ILE A 349 38.24 30.81 -15.58
CA ILE A 349 37.88 31.06 -16.97
C ILE A 349 38.04 29.75 -17.74
N ARG A 350 36.94 29.25 -18.31
CA ARG A 350 36.92 27.95 -19.01
C ARG A 350 36.64 28.14 -20.49
N GLU A 351 37.27 27.35 -21.35
CA GLU A 351 36.89 27.34 -22.77
C GLU A 351 35.47 26.82 -22.96
N LYS A 352 34.74 27.33 -23.97
CA LYS A 352 33.44 26.75 -24.37
C LYS A 352 33.57 25.28 -24.79
N LYS A 353 34.71 24.88 -25.37
CA LYS A 353 35.06 23.49 -25.71
C LYS A 353 35.14 22.55 -24.49
N ALA A 354 35.25 23.08 -23.28
CA ALA A 354 35.24 22.28 -22.04
C ALA A 354 33.86 21.68 -21.71
N PHE A 355 32.79 22.21 -22.30
CA PHE A 355 31.41 21.81 -22.05
C PHE A 355 30.94 20.86 -23.14
N LEU A 356 30.54 19.64 -22.80
CA LEU A 356 30.14 18.61 -23.76
C LEU A 356 28.94 19.02 -24.63
N ALA A 357 28.09 19.92 -24.14
CA ALA A 357 26.96 20.49 -24.89
C ALA A 357 27.35 21.59 -25.90
N LYS A 358 28.61 22.05 -25.89
CA LYS A 358 29.16 23.09 -26.80
C LYS A 358 30.25 22.54 -27.73
N LEU A 359 30.50 21.23 -27.66
CA LEU A 359 31.13 20.41 -28.69
C LEU A 359 30.02 19.88 -29.61
#